data_AF-A0A2N6DWT6-F1
#
_entry.id   AF-A0A2N6DWT6-F1
#
_cell.length_a   1.000
_cell.length_b   1.000
_cell.length_c   1.000
_cell.angle_alpha   90.00
_cell.angle_beta   90.00
_cell.angle_gamma   90.00
#
_symmetry.space_group_name_H-M   'P 1'
#
loop_
_entity.id
_entity.type
_entity.pdbx_description
1 polymer ?
#
loop_
_entity_poly.entity_id
_entity_poly.type
_entity_poly.pdbx_seq_one_letter_code
_entity_poly.pdbx_strand_id
1 'polypeptide(L)'
;MNRHLCYLLLAGLAVLVQTGLFPHLIPGDLKPDLLLILIIYLGLHENPWSGGGLVYLIGWTYDGFAGVFPGLHGFVLLSLFLAVRAVVTRVNTESSALLVLLVLSGTILQVILTAFALDFFRTDLDFWPGIFGLLLPQMLINGGTAYLLLRLAVWLQRTFIPRETLPGLRKLDSRYEP
;
A
#
# COMPACT_ATOMS: atom_id res chain seq x y z
N MET A 1 1.12 14.82 18.44
CA MET A 1 1.98 13.78 17.82
C MET A 1 2.08 14.08 16.33
N ASN A 2 3.28 14.28 15.78
CA ASN A 2 3.45 14.67 14.38
C ASN A 2 2.92 13.56 13.46
N ARG A 3 2.00 13.89 12.54
CA ARG A 3 1.32 12.92 11.65
C ARG A 3 2.30 12.00 10.92
N HIS A 4 3.43 12.55 10.46
CA HIS A 4 4.50 11.81 9.80
C HIS A 4 5.11 10.69 10.66
N LEU A 5 5.24 10.93 11.97
CA LEU A 5 5.76 9.96 12.93
C LEU A 5 4.78 8.80 13.13
N CYS A 6 3.48 9.09 13.06
CA CYS A 6 2.44 8.06 13.06
C CYS A 6 2.53 7.15 11.82
N TYR A 7 2.76 7.72 10.63
CA TYR A 7 2.93 6.93 9.41
C TYR A 7 4.19 6.08 9.43
N LEU A 8 5.30 6.59 9.97
CA LEU A 8 6.53 5.80 10.13
C LEU A 8 6.31 4.64 11.12
N LEU A 9 5.60 4.87 12.22
CA LEU A 9 5.23 3.81 13.16
C LEU A 9 4.31 2.78 12.51
N LEU A 10 3.31 3.22 11.74
CA LEU A 10 2.43 2.32 10.99
C LEU A 10 3.19 1.51 9.94
N ALA A 11 4.14 2.11 9.23
CA ALA A 11 5.00 1.42 8.28
C ALA A 11 5.87 0.37 8.99
N GLY A 12 6.51 0.74 10.11
CA GLY A 12 7.28 -0.19 10.92
C GLY A 12 6.43 -1.36 11.43
N LEU A 13 5.23 -1.08 11.94
CA LEU A 13 4.29 -2.11 12.39
C LEU A 13 3.85 -3.00 11.23
N ALA A 14 3.54 -2.42 10.06
CA ALA A 14 3.21 -3.16 8.85
C ALA A 14 4.33 -4.13 8.46
N VAL A 15 5.58 -3.68 8.46
CA VAL A 15 6.75 -4.52 8.18
C VAL A 15 6.90 -5.63 9.21
N LEU A 16 6.73 -5.35 10.50
CA LEU A 16 6.80 -6.37 11.56
C LEU A 16 5.70 -7.42 11.42
N VAL A 17 4.48 -7.01 11.08
CA VAL A 17 3.36 -7.95 10.82
C VAL A 17 3.65 -8.77 9.57
N GLN A 18 4.16 -8.14 8.51
CA GLN A 18 4.53 -8.80 7.25
C GLN A 18 5.63 -9.84 7.41
N THR A 19 6.66 -9.53 8.19
CA THR A 19 7.87 -10.36 8.34
C THR A 19 7.78 -11.35 9.50
N GLY A 20 7.02 -11.03 10.55
CA GLY A 20 6.90 -11.86 11.75
C GLY A 20 5.63 -12.71 11.81
N LEU A 21 4.45 -12.11 11.56
CA LEU A 21 3.16 -12.79 11.80
C LEU A 21 2.66 -13.56 10.58
N PHE A 22 2.69 -12.98 9.38
CA PHE A 22 2.16 -13.67 8.20
C PHE A 22 2.89 -14.96 7.81
N PRO A 23 4.23 -15.07 7.91
CA PRO A 23 4.91 -16.34 7.62
C PRO A 23 4.50 -17.47 8.56
N HIS A 24 4.01 -17.15 9.75
CA HIS A 24 3.53 -18.15 10.71
C HIS A 24 2.06 -18.56 10.47
N LEU A 25 1.24 -17.63 9.96
CA LEU A 25 -0.20 -17.86 9.75
C LEU A 25 -0.52 -18.42 8.35
N ILE A 26 0.25 -18.05 7.33
CA ILE A 26 0.03 -18.47 5.94
C ILE A 26 1.32 -19.14 5.44
N PRO A 27 1.38 -20.48 5.37
CA PRO A 27 2.53 -21.17 4.82
C PRO A 27 2.61 -20.93 3.30
N GLY A 28 3.67 -20.26 2.86
CA GLY A 28 3.97 -19.97 1.45
C GLY A 28 4.58 -18.59 1.22
N ASP A 29 4.90 -18.30 -0.05
CA ASP A 29 5.43 -16.99 -0.48
C ASP A 29 4.33 -15.92 -0.67
N LEU A 30 3.06 -16.32 -0.52
CA LEU A 30 1.90 -15.47 -0.69
C LEU A 30 1.57 -14.72 0.60
N LYS A 31 2.03 -13.47 0.68
CA LYS A 31 1.87 -12.60 1.85
C LYS A 31 1.23 -11.28 1.44
N PRO A 32 0.27 -10.75 2.22
CA PRO A 32 -0.37 -9.49 1.90
C PRO A 32 0.58 -8.31 2.08
N ASP A 33 0.62 -7.43 1.07
CA ASP A 33 1.46 -6.25 1.09
C ASP A 33 0.74 -5.07 1.78
N LEU A 34 0.82 -5.07 3.11
CA LEU A 34 0.47 -3.93 3.96
C LEU A 34 1.19 -2.60 3.61
N LEU A 35 2.44 -2.63 3.12
CA LEU A 35 3.15 -1.41 2.72
C LEU A 35 2.53 -0.80 1.46
N LEU A 36 2.23 -1.62 0.46
CA LEU A 36 1.48 -1.21 -0.74
C LEU A 36 0.20 -0.47 -0.35
N ILE A 37 -0.61 -1.07 0.54
CA ILE A 37 -1.88 -0.48 0.99
C ILE A 37 -1.63 0.85 1.72
N LEU A 38 -0.63 0.91 2.60
CA LEU A 38 -0.27 2.13 3.32
C LEU A 38 0.17 3.25 2.37
N ILE A 39 0.94 2.93 1.33
CA ILE A 39 1.44 3.92 0.36
C ILE A 39 0.31 4.44 -0.51
N ILE A 40 -0.61 3.58 -0.94
CA ILE A 40 -1.82 4.00 -1.66
C ILE A 40 -2.65 4.93 -0.79
N TYR A 41 -2.80 4.61 0.50
CA TYR A 41 -3.48 5.49 1.45
C TYR A 41 -2.76 6.84 1.60
N LEU A 42 -1.43 6.84 1.73
CA LEU A 42 -0.64 8.07 1.75
C LEU A 42 -0.82 8.88 0.45
N GLY A 43 -0.84 8.20 -0.69
CA GLY A 43 -1.06 8.79 -2.01
C GLY A 43 -2.45 9.41 -2.16
N LEU A 44 -3.44 8.97 -1.40
CA LEU A 44 -4.76 9.58 -1.37
C LEU A 44 -4.80 10.85 -0.50
N HIS A 45 -4.14 10.83 0.67
CA HIS A 45 -4.34 11.83 1.71
C HIS A 45 -3.22 12.87 1.90
N GLU A 46 -1.96 12.57 1.54
CA GLU A 46 -0.81 13.42 1.90
C GLU A 46 -0.24 14.23 0.73
N ASN A 47 0.34 15.40 1.03
CA ASN A 47 0.93 16.28 0.00
C ASN A 47 2.08 15.60 -0.78
N PRO A 48 2.23 15.86 -2.10
CA PRO A 48 3.20 15.13 -2.95
C PRO A 48 4.64 15.19 -2.45
N TRP A 49 5.10 16.37 -2.03
CA TRP A 49 6.47 16.58 -1.56
C TRP A 49 6.76 15.88 -0.23
N SER A 50 5.89 16.07 0.77
CA SER A 50 6.08 15.49 2.09
C SER A 50 5.82 13.98 2.09
N GLY A 51 4.75 13.53 1.43
CA GLY A 51 4.42 12.12 1.28
C GLY A 51 5.46 11.35 0.48
N GLY A 52 5.95 11.92 -0.64
CA GLY A 52 6.97 11.30 -1.48
C GLY A 52 8.29 11.06 -0.72
N GLY A 53 8.76 12.08 0.01
CA GLY A 53 9.96 11.95 0.85
C GLY A 53 9.80 10.86 1.93
N LEU A 54 8.63 10.77 2.57
CA LEU A 54 8.35 9.74 3.56
C LEU A 54 8.31 8.34 2.96
N VAL A 55 7.62 8.15 1.83
CA VAL A 55 7.53 6.86 1.15
C VAL A 55 8.91 6.40 0.70
N TYR A 56 9.74 7.30 0.20
CA TYR A 56 11.11 6.98 -0.19
C TYR A 56 11.94 6.52 1.02
N LEU A 57 11.87 7.22 2.15
CA LEU A 57 12.55 6.81 3.40
C LEU A 57 12.05 5.45 3.91
N ILE A 58 10.74 5.21 3.85
CA ILE A 58 10.14 3.91 4.21
C ILE A 58 10.70 2.81 3.32
N GLY A 59 10.75 3.01 2.01
CA GLY A 59 11.31 2.02 1.09
C GLY A 59 12.80 1.77 1.32
N TRP A 60 13.57 2.80 1.60
CA TRP A 60 15.00 2.67 1.87
C TRP A 60 15.28 1.92 3.19
N THR A 61 14.51 2.19 4.24
CA THR A 61 14.60 1.43 5.50
C THR A 61 14.16 -0.01 5.30
N TYR A 62 13.11 -0.26 4.51
CA TYR A 62 12.67 -1.60 4.16
C TYR A 62 13.73 -2.39 3.40
N ASP A 63 14.43 -1.78 2.43
CA ASP A 63 15.55 -2.41 1.73
C ASP A 63 16.63 -2.91 2.71
N GLY A 64 16.94 -2.11 3.74
CA GLY A 64 17.87 -2.48 4.80
C GLY A 64 17.42 -3.68 5.63
N PHE A 65 16.13 -3.80 5.95
CA PHE A 65 15.58 -4.95 6.67
C PHE A 65 15.45 -6.20 5.78
N ALA A 66 15.12 -6.02 4.51
CA ALA A 66 14.94 -7.11 3.56
C ALA A 66 16.28 -7.69 3.07
N GLY A 67 17.41 -7.02 3.35
CA GLY A 67 18.72 -7.43 2.85
C GLY A 67 18.84 -7.36 1.32
N VAL A 68 18.05 -6.48 0.70
CA VAL A 68 18.00 -6.29 -0.77
C VAL A 68 18.88 -5.10 -1.15
N PHE A 69 19.07 -4.88 -2.45
CA PHE A 69 19.81 -3.73 -2.96
C PHE A 69 19.21 -2.41 -2.43
N PRO A 70 20.02 -1.54 -1.80
CA PRO A 70 19.52 -0.31 -1.21
C PRO A 70 18.95 0.63 -2.28
N GLY A 71 17.70 1.06 -2.10
CA GLY A 71 17.00 1.94 -3.02
C GLY A 71 16.08 1.24 -4.01
N LEU A 72 16.04 -0.10 -4.05
CA LEU A 72 15.12 -0.85 -4.90
C LEU A 72 13.67 -0.61 -4.48
N HIS A 73 13.31 -0.91 -3.23
CA HIS A 73 11.95 -0.63 -2.75
C HIS A 73 11.74 0.87 -2.57
N GLY A 74 12.78 1.65 -2.26
CA GLY A 74 12.71 3.11 -2.33
C GLY A 74 12.18 3.62 -3.67
N PHE A 75 12.73 3.12 -4.78
CA PHE A 75 12.29 3.48 -6.14
C PHE A 75 10.89 2.96 -6.47
N VAL A 76 10.62 1.68 -6.21
CA VAL A 76 9.32 1.05 -6.53
C VAL A 76 8.19 1.76 -5.80
N LEU A 77 8.33 1.96 -4.49
CA LEU A 77 7.28 2.53 -3.65
C LEU A 77 7.06 4.02 -3.94
N LEU A 78 8.13 4.78 -4.21
CA LEU A 78 8.01 6.17 -4.63
C LEU A 78 7.29 6.31 -5.98
N SER A 79 7.66 5.48 -6.96
CA SER A 79 7.05 5.48 -8.29
C SER A 79 5.56 5.13 -8.20
N LEU A 80 5.21 4.15 -7.37
CA LEU A 80 3.84 3.79 -7.06
C LEU A 80 3.07 4.96 -6.42
N PHE A 81 3.65 5.61 -5.41
CA PHE A 81 3.03 6.78 -4.76
C PHE A 81 2.73 7.90 -5.76
N LEU A 82 3.68 8.22 -6.64
CA LEU A 82 3.51 9.23 -7.69
C LEU A 82 2.44 8.83 -8.71
N ALA A 83 2.39 7.56 -9.11
CA ALA A 83 1.36 7.03 -10.00
C ALA A 83 -0.05 7.13 -9.38
N VAL A 84 -0.19 6.72 -8.12
CA VAL A 84 -1.43 6.87 -7.35
C VAL A 84 -1.83 8.34 -7.29
N ARG A 85 -0.88 9.23 -6.99
CA ARG A 85 -1.14 10.67 -6.95
C ARG A 85 -1.62 11.22 -8.29
N ALA A 86 -1.01 10.81 -9.40
CA ALA A 86 -1.45 11.22 -10.73
C ALA A 86 -2.89 10.79 -10.99
N VAL A 87 -3.26 9.55 -10.67
CA VAL A 87 -4.65 9.05 -10.83
C VAL A 87 -5.63 9.80 -9.93
N VAL A 88 -5.25 10.04 -8.67
CA VAL A 88 -6.10 10.73 -7.68
C VAL A 88 -6.42 12.17 -8.11
N THR A 89 -5.52 12.85 -8.80
CA THR A 89 -5.81 14.20 -9.34
C THR A 89 -6.80 14.19 -10.51
N ARG A 90 -7.09 13.02 -11.10
CA ARG A 90 -7.95 12.85 -12.27
C ARG A 90 -9.29 12.17 -11.97
N VAL A 91 -9.42 11.52 -10.81
CA VAL A 91 -10.58 10.67 -10.48
C VAL A 91 -11.19 11.13 -9.16
N ASN A 92 -12.52 10.98 -9.03
CA ASN A 92 -13.23 11.32 -7.79
C ASN A 92 -12.84 10.38 -6.64
N THR A 93 -12.14 10.93 -5.63
CA THR A 93 -11.60 10.22 -4.47
C THR A 93 -12.61 9.82 -3.41
N GLU A 94 -13.88 10.20 -3.55
CA GLU A 94 -14.92 9.89 -2.55
C GLU A 94 -15.37 8.40 -2.58
N SER A 95 -14.92 7.61 -3.56
CA SER A 95 -15.36 6.21 -3.72
C SER A 95 -14.46 5.22 -2.97
N SER A 96 -15.04 4.41 -2.08
CA SER A 96 -14.33 3.27 -1.45
C SER A 96 -13.88 2.23 -2.48
N ALA A 97 -14.58 2.11 -3.60
CA ALA A 97 -14.19 1.24 -4.71
C ALA A 97 -12.88 1.72 -5.39
N LEU A 98 -12.58 3.02 -5.33
CA LEU A 98 -11.34 3.57 -5.87
C LEU A 98 -10.12 3.07 -5.10
N LEU A 99 -10.21 2.90 -3.78
CA LEU A 99 -9.10 2.34 -3.00
C LEU A 99 -8.82 0.90 -3.42
N VAL A 100 -9.85 0.05 -3.51
CA VAL A 100 -9.68 -1.35 -3.94
C VAL A 100 -9.11 -1.41 -5.35
N LEU A 101 -9.61 -0.59 -6.28
CA LEU A 101 -9.10 -0.52 -7.64
C LEU A 101 -7.64 -0.08 -7.68
N LEU A 102 -7.25 0.93 -6.89
CA LEU A 102 -5.85 1.38 -6.76
C LEU A 102 -4.95 0.31 -6.15
N VAL A 103 -5.45 -0.52 -5.22
CA VAL A 103 -4.67 -1.64 -4.67
C VAL A 103 -4.46 -2.72 -5.71
N LEU A 104 -5.49 -3.05 -6.50
CA LEU A 104 -5.37 -4.03 -7.58
C LEU A 104 -4.40 -3.54 -8.66
N SER A 105 -4.58 -2.31 -9.17
CA SER A 105 -3.69 -1.74 -10.19
C SER A 105 -2.30 -1.44 -9.64
N GLY A 106 -2.21 -1.01 -8.38
CA GLY A 106 -0.96 -0.79 -7.67
C GLY A 106 -0.17 -2.07 -7.47
N THR A 107 -0.82 -3.20 -7.22
CA THR A 107 -0.15 -4.52 -7.15
C THR A 107 0.48 -4.87 -8.50
N ILE A 108 -0.24 -4.68 -9.60
CA ILE A 108 0.30 -4.92 -10.95
C ILE A 108 1.51 -4.03 -11.21
N LEU A 109 1.37 -2.72 -10.94
CA LEU A 109 2.44 -1.76 -11.16
C LEU A 109 3.66 -2.06 -10.29
N GLN A 110 3.46 -2.42 -9.03
CA GLN A 110 4.52 -2.81 -8.12
C GLN A 110 5.27 -4.04 -8.63
N VAL A 111 4.56 -5.07 -9.09
CA VAL A 111 5.17 -6.28 -9.65
C VAL A 111 6.02 -5.95 -10.87
N ILE A 112 5.48 -5.16 -11.80
CA ILE A 112 6.21 -4.72 -13.02
C ILE A 112 7.45 -3.91 -12.65
N LEU A 113 7.31 -2.91 -11.77
CA LEU A 113 8.42 -2.06 -11.34
C LEU A 113 9.49 -2.83 -10.58
N THR A 114 9.09 -3.81 -9.78
CA THR A 114 10.03 -4.66 -9.02
C THR A 114 10.78 -5.59 -9.97
N ALA A 115 10.10 -6.22 -10.92
CA ALA A 115 10.73 -7.03 -11.95
C ALA A 115 11.73 -6.20 -12.78
N PHE A 116 11.29 -5.02 -13.25
CA PHE A 116 12.15 -4.07 -13.98
C PHE A 116 13.35 -3.62 -13.14
N ALA A 117 13.14 -3.25 -11.88
CA ALA A 117 14.22 -2.82 -10.99
C ALA A 117 15.21 -3.96 -10.73
N LEU A 118 14.73 -5.19 -10.50
CA LEU A 118 15.60 -6.34 -10.30
C LEU A 118 16.42 -6.66 -11.54
N ASP A 119 15.81 -6.63 -12.72
CA ASP A 119 16.50 -6.82 -14.01
C ASP A 119 17.55 -5.73 -14.25
N PHE A 120 17.22 -4.47 -13.93
CA PHE A 120 18.12 -3.34 -14.07
C PHE A 120 19.29 -3.36 -13.06
N PHE A 121 19.03 -3.72 -11.80
CA PHE A 121 20.03 -3.70 -10.72
C PHE A 121 20.79 -5.04 -10.56
N ARG A 122 20.28 -6.16 -11.07
CA ARG A 122 20.92 -7.49 -11.01
C ARG A 122 20.94 -8.11 -12.40
N THR A 123 22.15 -8.30 -12.94
CA THR A 123 22.38 -8.63 -14.35
C THR A 123 22.08 -10.09 -14.76
N ASP A 124 21.71 -11.02 -13.85
CA ASP A 124 21.83 -12.47 -14.16
C ASP A 124 20.65 -13.38 -13.74
N LEU A 125 19.43 -12.87 -13.56
CA LEU A 125 18.30 -13.72 -13.10
C LEU A 125 17.03 -13.52 -13.95
N ASP A 126 16.61 -14.60 -14.59
CA ASP A 126 15.39 -14.67 -15.40
C ASP A 126 14.15 -14.77 -14.49
N PHE A 127 13.76 -13.65 -13.86
CA PHE A 127 12.72 -13.58 -12.84
C PHE A 127 11.28 -13.56 -13.40
N TRP A 128 11.11 -13.28 -14.67
CA TRP A 128 9.81 -13.06 -15.31
C TRP A 128 8.83 -14.25 -15.15
N PRO A 129 9.23 -15.52 -15.38
CA PRO A 129 8.29 -16.64 -15.34
C PRO A 129 7.72 -16.91 -13.94
N GLY A 130 8.54 -16.75 -12.90
CA GLY A 130 8.13 -16.97 -11.51
C GLY A 130 7.20 -15.88 -10.97
N ILE A 131 7.43 -14.62 -11.39
CA ILE A 131 6.65 -13.47 -10.95
C ILE A 131 5.23 -13.48 -11.53
N PHE A 132 5.07 -13.82 -12.81
CA PHE A 132 3.75 -13.84 -13.44
C PHE A 132 2.81 -14.90 -12.84
N GLY A 133 3.34 -16.05 -12.42
CA GLY A 133 2.55 -17.09 -11.76
C GLY A 133 1.97 -16.66 -10.40
N LEU A 134 2.65 -15.73 -9.71
CA LEU A 134 2.23 -15.24 -8.40
C LEU A 134 1.39 -13.96 -8.47
N LEU A 135 1.33 -13.28 -9.62
CA LEU A 135 0.62 -12.01 -9.78
C LEU A 135 -0.87 -12.13 -9.45
N LEU A 136 -1.56 -13.12 -10.04
CA LEU A 136 -3.01 -13.27 -9.85
C LEU A 136 -3.36 -13.62 -8.38
N PRO A 137 -2.69 -14.60 -7.74
CA PRO A 137 -2.82 -14.82 -6.30
C PRO A 137 -2.53 -13.57 -5.45
N GLN A 138 -1.47 -12.82 -5.78
CA GLN A 138 -1.05 -11.64 -5.02
C GLN A 138 -2.10 -10.53 -5.10
N MET A 139 -2.69 -10.29 -6.28
CA MET A 139 -3.77 -9.34 -6.46
C MET A 139 -4.99 -9.69 -5.61
N LEU A 140 -5.36 -10.98 -5.55
CA LEU A 140 -6.50 -11.43 -4.74
C LEU A 140 -6.23 -11.24 -3.24
N ILE A 141 -5.03 -11.58 -2.76
CA ILE A 141 -4.65 -11.40 -1.36
C ILE A 141 -4.59 -9.91 -1.00
N ASN A 142 -3.95 -9.08 -1.82
CA ASN A 142 -3.83 -7.64 -1.57
C ASN A 142 -5.21 -6.96 -1.62
N GLY A 143 -6.02 -7.26 -2.62
CA GLY A 143 -7.38 -6.74 -2.76
C GLY A 143 -8.29 -7.17 -1.60
N GLY A 144 -8.23 -8.44 -1.21
CA GLY A 144 -8.95 -8.98 -0.05
C GLY A 144 -8.52 -8.33 1.25
N THR A 145 -7.20 -8.14 1.44
CA THR A 145 -6.66 -7.46 2.63
C THR A 145 -7.07 -6.00 2.69
N ALA A 146 -7.02 -5.28 1.57
CA ALA A 146 -7.49 -3.91 1.49
C ALA A 146 -8.99 -3.79 1.82
N TYR A 147 -9.81 -4.70 1.30
CA TYR A 147 -11.23 -4.77 1.61
C TYR A 147 -11.49 -5.06 3.11
N LEU A 148 -10.75 -6.00 3.70
CA LEU A 148 -10.84 -6.31 5.12
C LEU A 148 -10.42 -5.12 5.99
N LEU A 149 -9.30 -4.46 5.65
CA LEU A 149 -8.84 -3.26 6.36
C LEU A 149 -9.85 -2.11 6.26
N LEU A 150 -10.46 -1.91 5.09
CA LEU A 150 -11.55 -0.95 4.92
C LEU A 150 -12.73 -1.28 5.83
N ARG A 151 -13.17 -2.55 5.85
CA ARG A 151 -14.28 -2.99 6.69
C ARG A 151 -13.97 -2.82 8.17
N LEU A 152 -12.75 -3.16 8.58
CA LEU A 152 -12.27 -3.01 9.95
C LEU A 152 -12.15 -1.54 10.35
N ALA A 153 -11.70 -0.67 9.44
CA ALA A 153 -11.66 0.78 9.65
C ALA A 153 -13.06 1.36 9.83
N VAL A 154 -14.02 0.99 8.98
CA VAL A 154 -15.44 1.41 9.13
C VAL A 154 -16.03 0.88 10.43
N TRP A 155 -15.74 -0.37 10.79
CA TRP A 155 -16.22 -0.97 12.04
C TRP A 155 -15.64 -0.29 13.29
N LEU A 156 -14.32 -0.03 13.31
CA LEU A 156 -13.66 0.73 14.37
C LEU A 156 -14.19 2.15 14.47
N GLN A 157 -14.43 2.82 13.34
CA GLN A 157 -15.05 4.14 13.30
C GLN A 157 -16.44 4.12 13.93
N ARG A 158 -17.28 3.14 13.58
CA ARG A 158 -18.62 2.96 14.15
C ARG A 158 -18.60 2.64 15.65
N THR A 159 -17.55 1.97 16.12
CA THR A 159 -17.47 1.47 17.50
C THR A 159 -16.78 2.45 18.45
N PHE A 160 -15.82 3.27 17.95
CA PHE A 160 -14.94 4.07 18.81
C PHE A 160 -14.86 5.58 18.50
N ILE A 161 -15.41 6.11 17.40
CA ILE A 161 -15.25 7.54 17.04
C ILE A 161 -16.61 8.26 16.96
N PRO A 162 -16.91 9.24 17.84
CA PRO A 162 -18.07 10.11 17.70
C PRO A 162 -18.01 10.89 16.37
N ARG A 163 -19.17 10.99 15.71
CA ARG A 163 -19.42 11.39 14.30
C ARG A 163 -18.80 12.70 13.76
N GLU A 164 -18.00 13.48 14.51
CA GLU A 164 -17.84 14.92 14.20
C GLU A 164 -16.49 15.42 13.64
N THR A 165 -15.39 14.65 13.59
CA THR A 165 -14.06 15.28 13.41
C THR A 165 -13.20 14.87 12.20
N LEU A 166 -13.79 14.34 11.11
CA LEU A 166 -13.02 14.03 9.89
C LEU A 166 -13.61 14.71 8.63
N PRO A 167 -12.95 15.76 8.08
CA PRO A 167 -13.37 16.38 6.83
C PRO A 167 -13.12 15.40 5.67
N GLY A 168 -14.18 14.88 5.06
CA GLY A 168 -14.13 13.99 3.89
C GLY A 168 -15.11 12.81 3.93
N LEU A 169 -15.60 12.41 5.11
CA LEU A 169 -16.53 11.27 5.25
C LEU A 169 -18.01 11.67 5.37
N ARG A 170 -18.31 12.97 5.56
CA ARG A 170 -19.69 13.48 5.73
C ARG A 170 -20.61 13.24 4.53
N LYS A 171 -20.06 12.92 3.35
CA LYS A 171 -20.84 12.70 2.11
C LYS A 171 -21.10 11.23 1.77
N LEU A 172 -20.48 10.29 2.47
CA LEU A 172 -20.76 8.85 2.28
C LEU A 172 -22.13 8.45 2.86
N ASP A 173 -22.64 9.19 3.85
CA ASP A 173 -23.90 8.88 4.53
C ASP A 173 -25.16 9.22 3.70
N SER A 174 -25.14 10.20 2.79
CA SER A 174 -26.37 10.61 2.07
C SER A 174 -26.84 9.64 1.00
N ARG A 175 -26.12 8.53 0.78
CA ARG A 175 -26.42 7.53 -0.26
C ARG A 175 -26.95 6.20 0.29
N TYR A 176 -27.00 6.06 1.62
CA TYR A 176 -27.44 4.84 2.30
C TYR A 176 -28.58 5.10 3.30
N GLU A 177 -29.20 6.27 3.25
CA GLU A 177 -30.49 6.51 3.91
C GLU A 177 -31.62 6.07 2.97
N PRO A 178 -32.50 5.13 3.37
CA PRO A 178 -33.75 4.87 2.68
C PRO A 178 -34.75 6.04 2.84
#